data_AF-A0A5B6VNZ7-F1
#
_entry.id   AF-A0A5B6VNZ7-F1
#
_cell.length_a   1.000
_cell.length_b   1.000
_cell.length_c   1.000
_cell.angle_alpha   90.00
_cell.angle_beta   90.00
_cell.angle_gamma   90.00
#
_symmetry.space_group_name_H-M   'P 1'
#
loop_
_entity.id
_entity.type
_entity.pdbx_description
1 polymer ?
#
loop_
_entity_poly.entity_id
_entity_poly.type
_entity_poly.pdbx_seq_one_letter_code
_entity_poly.pdbx_strand_id
1 'polypeptide(L)'
;MALLFSLPPPSSPSSSSPSFSSHCFSISLSSGHQSCRRIRFLPVAATTTTHNRQHSIPHDKSSLAVAEASEEDQLWAAACLRVRSFYDFQASSYGIHDHKRYLAEREFVALKERIAGKREGFKRVSCINATLPLSQLSSSANDLCAACKFTSNGEERVVVGTLDLNQCLWLPEEIAGTKPEGIEADFGRAYLSNVCVARELHRNGLGYDIVTKSKIVAEEWGNECIYLLL
;
A
#
# COMPACT_ATOMS: atom_id res chain seq x y z
N MET A 1 -20.63 -49.73 39.92
CA MET A 1 -20.76 -49.70 38.45
C MET A 1 -21.27 -48.32 38.07
N ALA A 2 -20.41 -47.49 37.50
CA ALA A 2 -20.71 -46.10 37.18
C ALA A 2 -21.42 -46.01 35.82
N LEU A 3 -22.56 -45.33 35.79
CA LEU A 3 -23.32 -45.04 34.57
C LEU A 3 -22.66 -43.83 33.89
N LEU A 4 -22.03 -44.07 32.74
CA LEU A 4 -21.51 -43.04 31.85
C LEU A 4 -22.68 -42.40 31.07
N PHE A 5 -22.97 -41.13 31.36
CA PHE A 5 -23.79 -40.30 30.49
C PHE A 5 -22.91 -39.71 29.39
N SER A 6 -23.19 -40.09 28.14
CA SER A 6 -22.54 -39.51 26.95
C SER A 6 -23.17 -38.16 26.62
N LEU A 7 -22.40 -37.08 26.75
CA LEU A 7 -22.74 -35.76 26.20
C LEU A 7 -22.46 -35.72 24.69
N PRO A 8 -23.28 -35.02 23.87
CA PRO A 8 -23.00 -34.82 22.46
C PRO A 8 -21.80 -33.87 22.26
N PRO A 9 -21.07 -33.97 21.15
CA PRO A 9 -19.91 -33.12 20.87
C PRO A 9 -20.33 -31.66 20.61
N PRO A 10 -19.48 -30.67 20.96
CA PRO A 10 -19.74 -29.27 20.67
C PRO A 10 -19.68 -29.00 19.16
N SER A 11 -20.66 -28.25 18.68
CA SER A 11 -20.73 -27.74 17.30
C SER A 11 -19.60 -26.75 17.02
N SER A 12 -18.91 -26.96 15.89
CA SER A 12 -17.83 -26.10 15.40
C SER A 12 -18.33 -24.67 15.13
N PRO A 13 -17.55 -23.62 15.48
CA PRO A 13 -17.90 -22.25 15.12
C PRO A 13 -17.78 -22.06 13.60
N SER A 14 -18.83 -21.50 13.00
CA SER A 14 -18.88 -21.12 11.59
C SER A 14 -17.87 -20.00 11.30
N SER A 15 -16.91 -20.28 10.42
CA SER A 15 -15.99 -19.28 9.87
C SER A 15 -16.77 -18.31 8.99
N SER A 16 -17.06 -17.13 9.52
CA SER A 16 -17.57 -16.00 8.75
C SER A 16 -16.37 -15.28 8.14
N SER A 17 -16.06 -15.60 6.89
CA SER A 17 -15.10 -14.86 6.08
C SER A 17 -15.67 -13.47 5.77
N PRO A 18 -14.93 -12.37 6.00
CA PRO A 18 -15.38 -11.06 5.55
C PRO A 18 -15.36 -11.02 4.03
N SER A 19 -16.53 -10.73 3.45
CA SER A 19 -16.73 -10.61 2.00
C SER A 19 -16.13 -9.29 1.51
N PHE A 20 -15.10 -9.35 0.68
CA PHE A 20 -14.60 -8.21 -0.07
C PHE A 20 -15.56 -7.91 -1.23
N SER A 21 -16.22 -6.75 -1.20
CA SER A 21 -17.05 -6.28 -2.30
C SER A 21 -16.18 -5.48 -3.28
N SER A 22 -15.73 -6.14 -4.35
CA SER A 22 -15.06 -5.49 -5.48
C SER A 22 -16.11 -5.06 -6.50
N HIS A 23 -16.45 -3.77 -6.53
CA HIS A 23 -17.28 -3.22 -7.60
C HIS A 23 -16.44 -3.06 -8.88
N CYS A 24 -16.59 -4.00 -9.81
CA CYS A 24 -15.97 -3.92 -11.14
C CYS A 24 -16.68 -2.88 -12.00
N PHE A 25 -15.95 -1.83 -12.42
CA PHE A 25 -16.37 -0.97 -13.53
C PHE A 25 -15.79 -1.53 -14.83
N SER A 26 -16.65 -2.09 -15.68
CA SER A 26 -16.27 -2.56 -17.01
C SER A 26 -16.12 -1.38 -17.96
N ILE A 27 -14.91 -1.15 -18.46
CA ILE A 27 -14.67 -0.26 -19.62
C ILE A 27 -14.13 -1.13 -20.75
N SER A 28 -14.93 -1.26 -21.82
CA SER A 28 -14.50 -1.94 -23.05
C SER A 28 -13.68 -0.99 -23.92
N LEU A 29 -12.42 -1.32 -24.21
CA LEU A 29 -11.65 -0.69 -25.29
C LEU A 29 -11.26 -1.73 -26.34
N SER A 30 -11.51 -1.38 -27.59
CA SER A 30 -11.26 -2.18 -28.79
C SER A 30 -9.77 -2.20 -29.18
N SER A 31 -9.39 -3.32 -29.80
CA SER A 31 -8.04 -3.69 -30.25
C SER A 31 -7.45 -2.76 -31.31
N GLY A 32 -6.18 -2.38 -31.11
CA GLY A 32 -5.32 -1.80 -32.13
C GLY A 32 -3.87 -1.70 -31.65
N HIS A 33 -2.94 -2.34 -32.36
CA HIS A 33 -1.49 -2.32 -32.11
C HIS A 33 -0.92 -0.91 -31.90
N GLN A 34 -0.36 -0.60 -30.72
CA GLN A 34 0.35 0.66 -30.49
C GLN A 34 1.51 0.49 -29.50
N SER A 35 2.73 0.77 -30.00
CA SER A 35 3.92 1.18 -29.24
C SER A 35 3.53 2.10 -28.07
N CYS A 36 4.13 1.89 -26.89
CA CYS A 36 3.89 2.61 -25.63
C CYS A 36 3.56 4.09 -25.84
N ARG A 37 2.28 4.40 -26.01
CA ARG A 37 1.85 5.78 -26.20
C ARG A 37 1.84 6.45 -24.84
N ARG A 38 2.49 7.62 -24.75
CA ARG A 38 2.28 8.60 -23.67
C ARG A 38 0.79 8.67 -23.37
N ILE A 39 0.39 8.22 -22.17
CA ILE A 39 -0.97 8.36 -21.66
C ILE A 39 -1.26 9.85 -21.60
N ARG A 40 -1.98 10.38 -22.60
CA ARG A 40 -2.59 11.71 -22.51
C ARG A 40 -3.84 11.53 -21.66
N PHE A 41 -3.76 11.93 -20.40
CA PHE A 41 -4.93 12.02 -19.54
C PHE A 41 -5.93 12.99 -20.19
N LEU A 42 -7.08 12.49 -20.64
CA LEU A 42 -8.22 13.36 -20.89
C LEU A 42 -8.73 13.88 -19.53
N PRO A 43 -9.12 15.16 -19.43
CA PRO A 43 -9.71 15.68 -18.21
C PRO A 43 -11.05 14.99 -17.98
N VAL A 44 -11.14 14.15 -16.96
CA VAL A 44 -12.40 13.62 -16.45
C VAL A 44 -13.14 14.77 -15.78
N ALA A 45 -14.35 15.07 -16.25
CA ALA A 45 -15.23 16.03 -15.61
C ALA A 45 -15.55 15.55 -14.19
N ALA A 46 -15.19 16.36 -13.19
CA ALA A 46 -15.41 16.04 -11.79
C ALA A 46 -16.91 16.10 -11.47
N THR A 47 -17.54 14.94 -11.27
CA THR A 47 -18.88 14.86 -10.68
C THR A 47 -18.78 15.31 -9.22
N THR A 48 -19.45 16.40 -8.87
CA THR A 48 -19.46 16.96 -7.51
C THR A 48 -20.20 16.02 -6.56
N THR A 49 -19.46 15.12 -5.91
CA THR A 49 -19.94 14.42 -4.71
C THR A 49 -19.91 15.36 -3.51
N THR A 50 -20.93 15.24 -2.68
CA THR A 50 -21.20 16.11 -1.53
C THR A 50 -20.04 16.12 -0.54
N HIS A 51 -19.65 17.35 -0.20
CA HIS A 51 -18.37 17.73 0.38
C HIS A 51 -18.33 17.49 1.89
N ASN A 52 -17.84 16.34 2.36
CA ASN A 52 -17.32 16.29 3.72
C ASN A 52 -15.99 17.04 3.72
N ARG A 53 -15.94 18.27 4.28
CA ARG A 53 -14.71 19.09 4.40
C ARG A 53 -13.70 18.34 5.28
N GLN A 54 -13.01 17.36 4.72
CA GLN A 54 -11.79 16.86 5.32
C GLN A 54 -10.76 17.97 5.16
N HIS A 55 -10.43 18.61 6.27
CA HIS A 55 -9.35 19.58 6.35
C HIS A 55 -8.03 18.83 6.11
N SER A 56 -7.61 18.75 4.84
CA SER A 56 -6.28 18.26 4.50
C SER A 56 -5.26 19.22 5.09
N ILE A 57 -4.32 18.72 5.86
CA ILE A 57 -3.22 19.51 6.42
C ILE A 57 -2.36 19.95 5.23
N PRO A 58 -2.25 21.25 4.93
CA PRO A 58 -1.28 21.72 3.95
C PRO A 58 0.12 21.44 4.51
N HIS A 59 1.01 20.90 3.68
CA HIS A 59 2.40 20.70 4.06
C HIS A 59 3.32 21.44 3.09
N ASP A 60 4.49 21.86 3.58
CA ASP A 60 5.51 22.40 2.70
C ASP A 60 6.15 21.27 1.90
N LYS A 61 5.97 21.31 0.57
CA LYS A 61 6.56 20.34 -0.36
C LYS A 61 8.09 20.31 -0.29
N SER A 62 8.74 21.40 0.14
CA SER A 62 10.20 21.45 0.27
C SER A 62 10.72 20.51 1.37
N SER A 63 9.89 20.18 2.37
CA SER A 63 10.24 19.32 3.50
C SER A 63 9.89 17.84 3.28
N LEU A 64 9.17 17.53 2.19
CA LEU A 64 8.79 16.18 1.83
C LEU A 64 10.00 15.42 1.28
N ALA A 65 10.31 14.28 1.89
CA ALA A 65 11.29 13.35 1.35
C ALA A 65 10.58 12.10 0.84
N VAL A 66 10.80 11.74 -0.42
CA VAL A 66 10.30 10.51 -1.04
C VAL A 66 11.49 9.66 -1.45
N ALA A 67 11.66 8.51 -0.79
CA ALA A 67 12.83 7.67 -0.95
C ALA A 67 12.48 6.18 -0.78
N GLU A 68 13.37 5.32 -1.27
CA GLU A 68 13.32 3.89 -0.97
C GLU A 68 13.70 3.67 0.50
N ALA A 69 12.88 2.91 1.21
CA ALA A 69 13.08 2.58 2.61
C ALA A 69 13.90 1.28 2.73
N SER A 70 15.01 1.37 3.46
CA SER A 70 15.92 0.25 3.72
C SER A 70 16.12 -0.04 5.21
N GLU A 71 15.87 0.94 6.07
CA GLU A 71 16.02 0.82 7.53
C GLU A 71 14.78 0.20 8.17
N GLU A 72 14.98 -0.60 9.23
CA GLU A 72 13.87 -1.32 9.88
C GLU A 72 12.80 -0.38 10.45
N ASP A 73 13.20 0.73 11.06
CA ASP A 73 12.25 1.68 11.65
C ASP A 73 11.39 2.36 10.57
N GLN A 74 11.93 2.59 9.38
CA GLN A 74 11.18 3.12 8.22
C GLN A 74 10.16 2.10 7.71
N LEU A 75 10.54 0.83 7.64
CA LEU A 75 9.66 -0.25 7.20
C LEU A 75 8.57 -0.54 8.24
N TRP A 76 8.89 -0.43 9.54
CA TRP A 76 7.92 -0.53 10.63
C TRP A 76 6.88 0.59 10.56
N ALA A 77 7.34 1.85 10.42
CA ALA A 77 6.46 2.99 10.27
C ALA A 77 5.54 2.87 9.03
N ALA A 78 6.06 2.34 7.91
CA ALA A 78 5.26 2.04 6.73
C ALA A 78 4.19 0.98 6.99
N ALA A 79 4.53 -0.12 7.69
CA ALA A 79 3.58 -1.16 8.06
C ALA A 79 2.46 -0.60 8.96
N CYS A 80 2.80 0.22 9.95
CA CYS A 80 1.83 0.94 10.78
C CYS A 80 0.88 1.79 9.95
N LEU A 81 1.41 2.56 8.97
CA LEU A 81 0.59 3.39 8.09
C LEU A 81 -0.36 2.55 7.23
N ARG A 82 0.08 1.40 6.73
CA ARG A 82 -0.76 0.47 5.95
C ARG A 82 -1.91 -0.07 6.77
N VAL A 83 -1.64 -0.55 7.98
CA VAL A 83 -2.69 -1.01 8.90
C VAL A 83 -3.69 0.11 9.17
N ARG A 84 -3.20 1.33 9.42
CA ARG A 84 -4.07 2.48 9.64
C ARG A 84 -4.90 2.88 8.42
N SER A 85 -4.41 2.61 7.22
CA SER A 85 -5.03 3.05 5.96
C SER A 85 -5.98 2.00 5.36
N PHE A 86 -5.69 0.71 5.54
CA PHE A 86 -6.43 -0.38 4.89
C PHE A 86 -7.45 -1.06 5.81
N TYR A 87 -7.37 -0.82 7.13
CA TYR A 87 -8.29 -1.42 8.09
C TYR A 87 -9.14 -0.35 8.77
N ASP A 88 -10.46 -0.56 8.75
CA ASP A 88 -11.41 0.23 9.50
C ASP A 88 -11.62 -0.39 10.89
N PHE A 89 -11.05 0.25 11.92
CA PHE A 89 -11.24 -0.16 13.31
C PHE A 89 -12.44 0.58 13.92
N GLN A 90 -13.38 -0.17 14.49
CA GLN A 90 -14.43 0.43 15.31
C GLN A 90 -13.85 0.87 16.65
N ALA A 91 -13.93 2.16 16.99
CA ALA A 91 -13.34 2.73 18.20
C ALA A 91 -13.88 2.10 19.51
N SER A 92 -15.04 1.46 19.47
CA SER A 92 -15.70 0.80 20.62
C SER A 92 -15.23 -0.63 20.87
N SER A 93 -14.42 -1.23 20.00
CA SER A 93 -13.93 -2.59 20.19
C SER A 93 -12.88 -2.66 21.32
N TYR A 94 -12.94 -3.73 22.11
CA TYR A 94 -11.90 -4.00 23.12
C TYR A 94 -10.61 -4.51 22.44
N GLY A 95 -9.44 -4.12 22.94
CA GLY A 95 -8.14 -4.63 22.46
C GLY A 95 -7.68 -4.11 21.09
N ILE A 96 -8.22 -2.98 20.60
CA ILE A 96 -7.86 -2.44 19.27
C ILE A 96 -6.36 -2.15 19.13
N HIS A 97 -5.71 -1.65 20.18
CA HIS A 97 -4.28 -1.33 20.13
C HIS A 97 -3.43 -2.59 19.89
N ASP A 98 -3.70 -3.66 20.63
CA ASP A 98 -3.00 -4.94 20.46
C ASP A 98 -3.29 -5.54 19.08
N HIS A 99 -4.53 -5.43 18.60
CA HIS A 99 -4.89 -5.91 17.27
C HIS A 99 -4.19 -5.13 16.14
N LYS A 100 -4.15 -3.79 16.23
CA LYS A 100 -3.39 -2.93 15.30
C LYS A 100 -1.92 -3.30 15.28
N ARG A 101 -1.32 -3.47 16.47
CA ARG A 101 0.08 -3.87 16.61
C ARG A 101 0.34 -5.22 15.96
N TYR A 102 -0.49 -6.22 16.25
CA TYR A 102 -0.38 -7.56 15.65
C TYR A 102 -0.43 -7.52 14.12
N LEU A 103 -1.36 -6.74 13.54
CA LEU A 103 -1.44 -6.57 12.08
C LEU A 103 -0.19 -5.88 11.53
N ALA A 104 0.34 -4.88 12.24
CA ALA A 104 1.54 -4.16 11.82
C ALA A 104 2.79 -5.05 11.88
N GLU A 105 2.93 -5.89 12.91
CA GLU A 105 4.00 -6.87 13.03
C GLU A 105 3.99 -7.86 11.86
N ARG A 106 2.81 -8.36 11.48
CA ARG A 106 2.68 -9.25 10.33
C ARG A 106 3.04 -8.57 9.01
N GLU A 107 2.55 -7.36 8.78
CA GLU A 107 2.88 -6.61 7.57
C GLU A 107 4.38 -6.26 7.51
N PHE A 108 4.98 -5.86 8.63
CA PHE A 108 6.40 -5.57 8.73
C PHE A 108 7.28 -6.78 8.40
N VAL A 109 6.96 -7.95 8.97
CA VAL A 109 7.69 -9.20 8.67
C VAL A 109 7.55 -9.56 7.20
N ALA A 110 6.34 -9.53 6.66
CA ALA A 110 6.08 -9.84 5.24
C ALA A 110 6.76 -8.83 4.29
N LEU A 111 6.84 -7.56 4.66
CA LEU A 111 7.53 -6.51 3.90
C LEU A 111 9.05 -6.75 3.90
N LYS A 112 9.64 -7.03 5.06
CA LYS A 112 11.06 -7.38 5.18
C LYS A 112 11.44 -8.60 4.36
N GLU A 113 10.63 -9.65 4.40
CA GLU A 113 10.88 -10.86 3.62
C GLU A 113 10.85 -10.60 2.11
N ARG A 114 9.91 -9.76 1.64
CA ARG A 114 9.82 -9.34 0.24
C ARG A 114 11.05 -8.55 -0.20
N ILE A 115 11.45 -7.53 0.55
CA ILE A 115 12.62 -6.71 0.24
C ILE A 115 13.91 -7.54 0.28
N ALA A 116 14.02 -8.47 1.23
CA ALA A 116 15.17 -9.36 1.35
C ALA A 116 15.20 -10.47 0.27
N GLY A 117 14.21 -10.53 -0.63
CA GLY A 117 14.13 -11.57 -1.67
C GLY A 117 13.86 -12.98 -1.13
N LYS A 118 13.32 -13.09 0.10
CA LYS A 118 13.02 -14.38 0.76
C LYS A 118 11.67 -14.94 0.36
N ARG A 119 10.82 -14.14 -0.28
CA ARG A 119 9.47 -14.53 -0.70
C ARG A 119 9.47 -14.94 -2.17
N GLU A 120 9.01 -16.17 -2.43
CA GLU A 120 8.86 -16.69 -3.80
C GLU A 120 7.92 -15.81 -4.64
N GLY A 121 8.13 -15.83 -5.95
CA GLY A 121 7.35 -15.03 -6.92
C GLY A 121 7.85 -13.60 -7.14
N PHE A 122 8.70 -13.07 -6.25
CA PHE A 122 9.31 -11.75 -6.40
C PHE A 122 10.79 -11.86 -6.79
N LYS A 123 11.19 -11.15 -7.86
CA LYS A 123 12.59 -10.97 -8.24
C LYS A 123 13.23 -9.84 -7.44
N ARG A 124 12.50 -8.72 -7.30
CA ARG A 124 12.95 -7.53 -6.58
C ARG A 124 11.74 -6.80 -6.00
N VAL A 125 11.87 -6.26 -4.80
CA VAL A 125 10.85 -5.41 -4.18
C VAL A 125 11.54 -4.21 -3.55
N SER A 126 10.93 -3.04 -3.71
CA SER A 126 11.34 -1.82 -3.01
C SER A 126 10.12 -1.15 -2.40
N CYS A 127 10.25 -0.79 -1.13
CA CYS A 127 9.28 0.01 -0.42
C CYS A 127 9.67 1.47 -0.58
N ILE A 128 8.78 2.30 -1.10
CA ILE A 128 8.98 3.73 -1.26
C ILE A 128 8.13 4.44 -0.22
N ASN A 129 8.76 5.24 0.62
CA ASN A 129 8.11 6.02 1.65
C ASN A 129 8.17 7.51 1.31
N ALA A 130 7.04 8.19 1.51
CA ALA A 130 7.00 9.64 1.65
C ALA A 130 7.00 10.00 3.13
N THR A 131 7.88 10.93 3.52
CA THR A 131 8.10 11.28 4.92
C THR A 131 8.15 12.78 5.11
N LEU A 132 7.60 13.26 6.23
CA LEU A 132 7.66 14.65 6.66
C LEU A 132 8.33 14.76 8.04
N PRO A 133 9.04 15.85 8.34
CA PRO A 133 9.47 16.16 9.70
C PRO A 133 8.28 16.22 10.65
N LEU A 134 8.44 15.71 11.87
CA LEU A 134 7.37 15.74 12.87
C LEU A 134 6.89 17.18 13.14
N SER A 135 7.78 18.16 13.08
CA SER A 135 7.48 19.59 13.26
C SER A 135 6.53 20.19 12.23
N GLN A 136 6.38 19.55 11.06
CA GLN A 136 5.47 19.97 9.98
C GLN A 136 4.06 19.41 10.15
N LEU A 137 3.84 18.52 11.13
CA LEU A 137 2.53 17.92 11.39
C LEU A 137 1.86 18.61 12.57
N SER A 138 0.61 19.03 12.37
CA SER A 138 -0.19 19.65 13.42
C SER A 138 -0.61 18.62 14.48
N SER A 139 -0.97 19.11 15.67
CA SER A 139 -1.48 18.28 16.78
C SER A 139 -2.74 17.47 16.44
N SER A 140 -3.48 17.83 15.39
CA SER A 140 -4.60 17.02 14.87
C SER A 140 -4.15 15.69 14.25
N ALA A 141 -2.86 15.53 13.93
CA ALA A 141 -2.27 14.31 13.38
C ALA A 141 -1.59 13.43 14.46
N ASN A 142 -1.95 13.59 15.74
CA ASN A 142 -1.29 12.87 16.85
C ASN A 142 -1.31 11.35 16.71
N ASP A 143 -2.43 10.75 16.26
CA ASP A 143 -2.52 9.29 16.03
C ASP A 143 -1.56 8.84 14.92
N LEU A 144 -1.51 9.58 13.81
CA LEU A 144 -0.57 9.35 12.72
C LEU A 144 0.88 9.44 13.20
N CYS A 145 1.22 10.51 13.93
CA CYS A 145 2.56 10.75 14.45
C CYS A 145 2.97 9.67 15.46
N ALA A 146 2.07 9.25 16.35
CA ALA A 146 2.37 8.21 17.33
C ALA A 146 2.65 6.86 16.67
N ALA A 147 1.88 6.50 15.63
CA ALA A 147 1.99 5.19 14.98
C ALA A 147 3.11 5.11 13.93
N CYS A 148 3.37 6.20 13.20
CA CYS A 148 4.18 6.19 11.97
C CYS A 148 5.48 7.01 12.09
N LYS A 149 5.89 7.39 13.31
CA LYS A 149 7.15 8.11 13.56
C LYS A 149 8.35 7.17 13.58
N PHE A 150 9.46 7.65 13.06
CA PHE A 150 10.78 7.06 13.17
C PHE A 150 11.84 8.17 13.31
N THR A 151 13.06 7.79 13.68
CA THR A 151 14.19 8.72 13.74
C THR A 151 15.16 8.37 12.62
N SER A 152 15.56 9.36 11.83
CA SER A 152 16.60 9.18 10.82
C SER A 152 17.59 10.34 10.90
N ASN A 153 18.88 10.02 10.99
CA ASN A 153 19.96 11.00 11.14
C ASN A 153 19.74 12.02 12.28
N GLY A 154 19.10 11.59 13.37
CA GLY A 154 18.80 12.44 14.52
C GLY A 154 17.56 13.34 14.38
N GLU A 155 16.86 13.29 13.24
CA GLU A 155 15.60 14.00 13.02
C GLU A 155 14.40 13.05 13.19
N GLU A 156 13.38 13.48 13.95
CA GLU A 156 12.11 12.76 14.03
C GLU A 156 11.27 13.04 12.78
N ARG A 157 10.95 11.98 12.05
CA ARG A 157 10.17 12.01 10.81
C ARG A 157 8.98 11.07 10.92
N VAL A 158 7.96 11.30 10.10
CA VAL A 158 6.74 10.50 10.06
C VAL A 158 6.52 10.01 8.64
N VAL A 159 6.24 8.71 8.48
CA VAL A 159 5.81 8.15 7.19
C VAL A 159 4.37 8.58 6.95
N VAL A 160 4.15 9.31 5.87
CA VAL A 160 2.85 9.90 5.48
C VAL A 160 2.29 9.31 4.19
N GLY A 161 3.08 8.50 3.49
CA GLY A 161 2.62 7.67 2.39
C GLY A 161 3.62 6.56 2.11
N THR A 162 3.13 5.45 1.56
CA THR A 162 3.96 4.29 1.22
C THR A 162 3.43 3.61 -0.04
N LEU A 163 4.31 2.92 -0.74
CA LEU A 163 4.05 2.13 -1.94
C LEU A 163 5.10 1.03 -2.03
N ASP A 164 4.73 -0.15 -2.51
CA ASP A 164 5.68 -1.18 -2.92
C ASP A 164 5.78 -1.22 -4.43
N LEU A 165 7.00 -1.14 -4.95
CA LEU A 165 7.34 -1.46 -6.34
C LEU A 165 7.86 -2.89 -6.38
N ASN A 166 7.17 -3.77 -7.10
CA ASN A 166 7.48 -5.18 -7.18
C ASN A 166 7.85 -5.57 -8.60
N GLN A 167 8.99 -6.23 -8.80
CA GLN A 167 9.31 -6.94 -10.03
C GLN A 167 9.05 -8.43 -9.76
N CYS A 168 7.97 -8.98 -10.32
CA CYS A 168 7.56 -10.36 -10.10
C CYS A 168 8.07 -11.29 -11.21
N LEU A 169 8.34 -12.55 -10.87
CA LEU A 169 8.65 -13.61 -11.84
C LEU A 169 7.37 -14.27 -12.38
N TRP A 170 6.28 -14.25 -11.60
CA TRP A 170 4.99 -14.84 -11.91
C TRP A 170 3.88 -14.11 -11.16
N LEU A 171 2.73 -13.89 -11.80
CA LEU A 171 1.51 -13.39 -11.14
C LEU A 171 0.41 -14.46 -11.23
N PRO A 172 -0.23 -14.85 -10.11
CA PRO A 172 -1.48 -15.59 -10.15
C PRO A 172 -2.60 -14.67 -10.68
N GLU A 173 -3.34 -15.12 -11.69
CA GLU A 173 -4.54 -14.44 -12.24
C GLU A 173 -4.29 -13.04 -12.86
N GLU A 174 -3.34 -12.96 -13.80
CA GLU A 174 -3.09 -11.75 -14.60
C GLU A 174 -4.38 -11.28 -15.32
N ILE A 175 -4.97 -10.18 -14.85
CA ILE A 175 -6.17 -9.56 -15.42
C ILE A 175 -5.90 -9.17 -16.87
N ALA A 176 -6.76 -9.67 -17.76
CA ALA A 176 -6.88 -9.39 -19.19
C ALA A 176 -6.07 -8.18 -19.71
N GLY A 177 -4.85 -8.44 -20.16
CA GLY A 177 -4.00 -7.60 -20.97
C GLY A 177 -3.03 -8.51 -21.71
N THR A 178 -2.76 -8.24 -22.98
CA THR A 178 -1.92 -9.12 -23.80
C THR A 178 -0.55 -9.27 -23.14
N LYS A 179 -0.20 -10.48 -22.70
CA LYS A 179 1.15 -10.81 -22.22
C LYS A 179 2.15 -10.37 -23.31
N PRO A 180 3.08 -9.42 -23.06
CA PRO A 180 4.17 -9.19 -23.99
C PRO A 180 4.84 -10.52 -24.36
N GLU A 181 5.04 -10.74 -25.65
CA GLU A 181 5.67 -11.96 -26.17
C GLU A 181 7.19 -11.75 -26.21
N GLY A 182 7.98 -12.74 -25.78
CA GLY A 182 9.45 -12.74 -25.86
C GLY A 182 10.17 -13.03 -24.54
N ILE A 183 11.49 -13.24 -24.61
CA ILE A 183 12.36 -13.55 -23.46
C ILE A 183 12.41 -12.38 -22.46
N GLU A 184 12.18 -11.15 -22.91
CA GLU A 184 12.22 -9.91 -22.09
C GLU A 184 10.91 -9.59 -21.37
N ALA A 185 9.82 -10.28 -21.70
CA ALA A 185 8.47 -9.98 -21.19
C ALA A 185 8.34 -10.13 -19.67
N ASP A 186 9.14 -11.02 -19.07
CA ASP A 186 9.18 -11.29 -17.62
C ASP A 186 10.20 -10.38 -16.90
N PHE A 187 11.07 -9.68 -17.64
CA PHE A 187 12.13 -8.84 -17.10
C PHE A 187 11.80 -7.34 -17.10
N GLY A 188 10.85 -6.90 -17.95
CA GLY A 188 10.54 -5.48 -18.16
C GLY A 188 9.37 -4.92 -17.35
N ARG A 189 8.79 -5.67 -16.40
CA ARG A 189 7.55 -5.26 -15.69
C ARG A 189 7.75 -5.05 -14.21
N ALA A 190 7.29 -3.89 -13.75
CA ALA A 190 7.13 -3.62 -12.32
C ALA A 190 5.66 -3.33 -11.98
N TYR A 191 5.25 -3.69 -10.77
CA TYR A 191 3.90 -3.57 -10.27
C TYR A 191 3.87 -2.72 -9.00
N LEU A 192 2.92 -1.81 -8.93
CA LEU A 192 2.65 -1.04 -7.72
C LEU A 192 1.64 -1.81 -6.85
N SER A 193 1.94 -1.94 -5.57
CA SER A 193 1.01 -2.47 -4.56
C SER A 193 1.13 -1.69 -3.25
N ASN A 194 0.22 -1.92 -2.30
CA ASN A 194 0.23 -1.29 -0.96
C ASN A 194 0.36 0.24 -1.01
N VAL A 195 -0.26 0.86 -2.02
CA VAL A 195 -0.24 2.30 -2.20
C VAL A 195 -1.19 2.94 -1.19
N CYS A 196 -0.67 3.73 -0.26
CA CYS A 196 -1.51 4.52 0.62
C CYS A 196 -0.85 5.85 0.99
N VAL A 197 -1.71 6.82 1.33
CA VAL A 197 -1.35 8.13 1.85
C VAL A 197 -2.18 8.35 3.11
N ALA A 198 -1.57 8.92 4.14
CA ALA A 198 -2.28 9.30 5.36
C ALA A 198 -3.47 10.21 5.04
N ARG A 199 -4.64 9.88 5.60
CA ARG A 199 -5.91 10.55 5.29
C ARG A 199 -5.86 12.06 5.50
N GLU A 200 -5.16 12.49 6.54
CA GLU A 200 -4.96 13.89 6.91
C GLU A 200 -4.22 14.68 5.82
N LEU A 201 -3.52 14.01 4.91
CA LEU A 201 -2.71 14.61 3.86
C LEU A 201 -3.21 14.27 2.44
N HIS A 202 -4.42 13.72 2.32
CA HIS A 202 -5.04 13.48 1.01
C HIS A 202 -5.22 14.78 0.22
N ARG A 203 -5.23 14.65 -1.12
CA ARG A 203 -5.40 15.77 -2.08
C ARG A 203 -4.29 16.83 -2.06
N ASN A 204 -3.14 16.53 -1.47
CA ASN A 204 -1.96 17.41 -1.46
C ASN A 204 -0.86 17.04 -2.49
N GLY A 205 -1.11 16.05 -3.35
CA GLY A 205 -0.14 15.60 -4.36
C GLY A 205 0.79 14.46 -3.92
N LEU A 206 0.78 14.05 -2.64
CA LEU A 206 1.66 12.98 -2.13
C LEU A 206 1.61 11.67 -2.92
N GLY A 207 0.42 11.26 -3.35
CA GLY A 207 0.27 10.05 -4.18
C GLY A 207 0.98 10.18 -5.53
N TYR A 208 0.96 11.38 -6.12
CA TYR A 208 1.70 11.66 -7.35
C TYR A 208 3.21 11.61 -7.12
N ASP A 209 3.70 12.16 -6.01
CA ASP A 209 5.13 12.20 -5.69
C ASP A 209 5.70 10.79 -5.47
N ILE A 210 4.99 9.93 -4.73
CA ILE A 210 5.38 8.53 -4.50
C ILE A 210 5.37 7.70 -5.79
N VAL A 211 4.33 7.85 -6.62
CA VAL A 211 4.26 7.16 -7.93
C VAL A 211 5.30 7.69 -8.91
N THR A 212 5.70 8.97 -8.80
CA THR A 212 6.79 9.51 -9.61
C THR A 212 8.13 8.92 -9.20
N LYS A 213 8.40 8.79 -7.88
CA LYS A 213 9.60 8.11 -7.39
C LYS A 213 9.62 6.64 -7.82
N SER A 214 8.48 5.94 -7.80
CA SER A 214 8.44 4.53 -8.24
C SER A 214 8.79 4.35 -9.71
N LYS A 215 8.46 5.33 -10.56
CA LYS A 215 8.89 5.32 -11.96
C LYS A 215 10.39 5.40 -12.13
N ILE A 216 11.03 6.31 -11.39
CA ILE A 216 12.48 6.46 -11.40
C ILE A 216 13.15 5.16 -10.97
N VAL A 217 12.68 4.55 -9.87
CA VAL A 217 13.23 3.27 -9.38
C VAL A 217 12.99 2.13 -10.39
N ALA A 218 11.82 2.10 -11.04
CA ALA A 218 11.53 1.10 -12.08
C ALA A 218 12.44 1.23 -13.31
N GLU A 219 12.72 2.47 -13.74
CA GLU A 219 13.66 2.77 -14.82
C GLU A 219 15.09 2.35 -14.46
N GLU A 220 15.54 2.61 -13.23
CA GLU A 220 16.84 2.15 -12.70
C GLU A 220 16.96 0.62 -12.69
N TRP A 221 15.83 -0.09 -12.57
CA TRP A 221 15.77 -1.55 -12.66
C TRP A 221 15.70 -2.08 -14.10
N GLY A 222 15.64 -1.19 -15.10
CA GLY A 222 15.52 -1.55 -16.51
C GLY A 222 14.10 -1.95 -16.92
N ASN A 223 13.07 -1.56 -16.17
CA ASN A 223 11.68 -1.83 -16.56
C ASN A 223 11.17 -0.73 -17.51
N GLU A 224 10.56 -1.16 -18.61
CA GLU A 224 10.00 -0.24 -19.62
C GLU A 224 8.55 0.16 -19.29
N CYS A 225 7.86 -0.63 -18.45
CA CYS A 225 6.44 -0.44 -18.13
C CYS A 225 6.14 -0.73 -16.65
N ILE A 226 5.24 0.08 -16.08
CA ILE A 226 4.73 -0.08 -14.71
C ILE A 226 3.23 -0.35 -14.77
N TYR A 227 2.80 -1.39 -14.07
CA TYR A 227 1.41 -1.82 -13.99
C TYR A 227 0.89 -1.63 -12.55
N LEU A 228 -0.43 -1.57 -12.42
CA LEU A 228 -1.12 -1.50 -11.13
C LEU A 228 -1.82 -2.84 -10.90
N LEU A 229 -1.57 -3.47 -9.75
CA LEU A 229 -2.41 -4.54 -9.24
C LEU A 229 -3.37 -3.90 -8.24
N LEU A 230 -4.66 -3.89 -8.58
CA LEU A 230 -5.75 -3.41 -7.72
C LEU A 230 -6.18 -4.50 -6.75
#